data_AF-A0A529PWK5-F1
#
_entry.id   AF-A0A529PWK5-F1
#
_cell.length_a   1.000
_cell.length_b   1.000
_cell.length_c   1.000
_cell.angle_alpha   90.00
_cell.angle_beta   90.00
_cell.angle_gamma   90.00
#
_symmetry.space_group_name_H-M   'P 1'
#
loop_
_entity.id
_entity.type
_entity.pdbx_description
1 polymer ?
#
loop_
_entity_poly.entity_id
_entity_poly.type
_entity_poly.pdbx_seq_one_letter_code
_entity_poly.pdbx_strand_id
1 'polypeptide(L)' 'HPARRVIKELKEAQREKLVALCRDACIGQAELLADTLSLLLEGARVSMQSVGAEGPSAQFVRMAESLIASFRAR' A
#
# COMPACT_ATOMS: atom_id res chain seq x y z
N HIS A 1 24.79 -4.19 1.53
CA HIS A 1 24.44 -5.07 2.67
C HIS A 1 23.36 -6.06 2.24
N PRO A 2 23.53 -7.37 2.46
CA PRO A 2 22.59 -8.41 1.99
C PRO A 2 21.14 -8.19 2.46
N ALA A 3 20.93 -7.72 3.69
CA ALA A 3 19.57 -7.44 4.18
C ALA A 3 18.81 -6.36 3.36
N ARG A 4 19.52 -5.35 2.84
CA ARG A 4 18.89 -4.31 2.00
C ARG A 4 18.37 -4.88 0.67
N ARG A 5 19.07 -5.88 0.13
CA ARG A 5 18.66 -6.54 -1.11
C ARG A 5 17.39 -7.37 -0.88
N VAL A 6 17.34 -8.15 0.19
CA VAL A 6 16.14 -8.94 0.56
C VAL A 6 14.92 -8.05 0.79
N ILE A 7 15.07 -6.94 1.50
CA ILE A 7 13.97 -5.98 1.71
C ILE A 7 13.49 -5.40 0.39
N LYS A 8 14.41 -5.08 -0.52
CA LYS A 8 14.07 -4.54 -1.84
C LYS A 8 13.27 -5.55 -2.65
N GLU A 9 13.76 -6.78 -2.78
CA GLU A 9 13.10 -7.86 -3.52
C GLU A 9 11.69 -8.15 -2.97
N LEU A 10 11.54 -8.19 -1.64
CA LEU A 10 10.23 -8.38 -1.00
C LEU A 10 9.26 -7.24 -1.32
N LYS A 11 9.71 -5.99 -1.26
CA LYS A 11 8.88 -4.81 -1.56
C LYS A 11 8.49 -4.76 -3.03
N GLU A 12 9.40 -5.15 -3.94
CA GLU A 12 9.12 -5.26 -5.37
C GLU A 12 8.06 -6.34 -5.65
N ALA A 13 8.21 -7.54 -5.08
CA ALA A 13 7.21 -8.61 -5.22
C ALA A 13 5.85 -8.23 -4.61
N GLN A 14 5.84 -7.53 -3.47
CA GLN A 14 4.62 -7.03 -2.85
C GLN A 14 3.91 -6.01 -3.75
N ARG A 15 4.67 -5.08 -4.35
CA ARG A 15 4.16 -4.10 -5.30
C ARG A 15 3.57 -4.77 -6.53
N GLU A 16 4.28 -5.72 -7.14
CA GLU A 16 3.80 -6.46 -8.31
C GLU A 16 2.47 -7.17 -8.04
N LYS A 17 2.34 -7.79 -6.87
CA LYS A 17 1.08 -8.40 -6.44
C LYS A 17 -0.05 -7.37 -6.31
N LEU A 18 0.21 -6.20 -5.75
CA LEU A 18 -0.79 -5.13 -5.65
C LEU A 18 -1.21 -4.62 -7.03
N VAL A 19 -0.26 -4.45 -7.95
CA VAL A 19 -0.57 -4.06 -9.34
C VAL A 19 -1.47 -5.09 -10.01
N ALA A 20 -1.16 -6.38 -9.88
CA ALA A 20 -1.99 -7.46 -10.42
C ALA A 20 -3.42 -7.39 -9.89
N LEU A 21 -3.59 -7.27 -8.56
CA LEU A 21 -4.92 -7.13 -7.95
C LEU A 21 -5.68 -5.89 -8.43
N CYS A 22 -5.00 -4.76 -8.64
CA CYS A 22 -5.64 -3.56 -9.14
C CYS A 22 -6.07 -3.71 -10.61
N ARG A 23 -5.27 -4.39 -11.44
CA ARG A 23 -5.61 -4.71 -12.84
C ARG A 23 -6.77 -5.70 -12.92
N ASP A 24 -6.77 -6.73 -12.10
CA ASP A 24 -7.86 -7.71 -11.99
C ASP A 24 -9.18 -7.05 -11.55
N ALA A 25 -9.09 -5.95 -10.79
CA ALA A 25 -10.22 -5.11 -10.42
C ALA A 25 -10.61 -4.07 -11.50
N CYS A 26 -10.06 -4.17 -12.71
CA CYS A 26 -10.28 -3.27 -13.85
C CYS A 26 -10.01 -1.78 -13.54
N ILE A 27 -9.07 -1.48 -12.65
CA ILE A 27 -8.71 -0.09 -12.31
C ILE A 27 -7.76 0.45 -13.37
N GLY A 28 -8.15 1.53 -14.06
CA GLY A 28 -7.38 2.11 -15.17
C GLY A 28 -6.01 2.66 -14.77
N GLN A 29 -5.84 3.07 -13.51
CA GLN A 29 -4.57 3.56 -12.94
C GLN A 29 -4.01 2.57 -11.91
N ALA A 30 -3.95 1.28 -12.28
CA ALA A 30 -3.59 0.19 -11.38
C ALA A 30 -2.22 0.37 -10.71
N GLU A 31 -1.20 0.80 -11.46
CA GLU A 31 0.16 1.02 -10.96
C GLU A 31 0.19 2.16 -9.94
N LEU A 32 -0.48 3.26 -10.24
CA LEU A 32 -0.56 4.40 -9.34
C LEU A 32 -1.31 4.05 -8.04
N LEU A 33 -2.40 3.30 -8.13
CA LEU A 33 -3.11 2.81 -6.94
C LEU A 33 -2.22 1.88 -6.11
N ALA A 34 -1.52 0.94 -6.74
CA ALA A 34 -0.61 0.03 -6.05
C ALA A 34 0.54 0.77 -5.35
N ASP A 35 1.11 1.78 -6.00
CA ASP A 35 2.15 2.64 -5.40
C ASP A 35 1.59 3.46 -4.23
N THR A 36 0.37 3.99 -4.37
CA THR A 36 -0.30 4.75 -3.31
C THR A 36 -0.61 3.88 -2.08
N LEU A 37 -1.14 2.67 -2.29
CA LEU A 37 -1.40 1.71 -1.22
C LEU A 37 -0.11 1.24 -0.54
N SER A 38 0.97 1.07 -1.31
CA SER A 38 2.28 0.70 -0.78
C SER A 38 2.83 1.81 0.14
N LEU A 39 2.78 3.07 -0.30
CA LEU A 39 3.19 4.20 0.53
C LEU A 39 2.33 4.35 1.79
N LEU A 40 1.01 4.16 1.67
CA LEU A 40 0.09 4.20 2.81
C LEU A 40 0.42 3.12 3.84
N LEU A 41 0.72 1.89 3.40
CA LEU A 41 1.10 0.79 4.29
C LEU A 41 2.41 1.06 5.03
N GLU A 42 3.43 1.55 4.31
CA GLU A 42 4.71 1.91 4.94
C GLU A 42 4.53 3.06 5.94
N GLY A 43 3.72 4.07 5.60
CA GLY A 43 3.36 5.16 6.52
C GLY A 43 2.61 4.66 7.75
N ALA A 44 1.67 3.73 7.59
CA ALA A 44 0.95 3.11 8.70
C ALA A 44 1.89 2.31 9.62
N ARG A 45 2.85 1.55 9.06
CA ARG A 45 3.86 0.81 9.84
C ARG A 45 4.75 1.75 10.65
N VAL A 46 5.21 2.85 10.05
CA VAL A 46 6.01 3.86 10.76
C VAL A 46 5.17 4.55 11.84
N SER A 47 3.92 4.91 11.55
CA SER A 47 3.00 5.50 12.53
C SER A 47 2.72 4.57 13.71
N MET A 48 2.59 3.27 13.47
CA MET A 48 2.44 2.27 14.55
C MET A 48 3.65 2.26 15.47
N GLN A 49 4.86 2.36 14.91
CA GLN A 49 6.11 2.34 15.68
C GLN A 49 6.32 3.60 16.52
N SER A 50 5.83 4.75 16.04
CA SER A 50 6.04 6.05 16.71
C SER A 50 4.89 6.48 17.62
N VAL A 51 3.63 6.19 17.26
CA VAL A 51 2.43 6.68 17.95
C VAL A 51 1.64 5.56 18.64
N GLY A 52 1.90 4.30 18.29
CA GLY A 52 1.19 3.14 18.84
C GLY A 52 -0.09 2.78 18.09
N ALA A 53 -0.81 1.78 18.61
CA ALA A 53 -1.94 1.14 17.93
C ALA A 53 -3.19 2.00 17.78
N GLU A 54 -3.43 2.93 18.71
CA GLU A 54 -4.58 3.84 18.71
C GLU A 54 -4.34 5.10 17.84
N GLY A 55 -3.19 5.18 17.16
CA GLY A 55 -2.81 6.30 16.31
C GLY A 55 -3.46 6.27 14.91
N PRO A 56 -3.02 7.14 13.99
CA PRO A 56 -3.53 7.21 12.61
C PRO A 56 -3.51 5.88 11.85
N SER A 57 -2.58 4.99 12.20
CA SER A 57 -2.49 3.63 11.66
C SER A 57 -3.72 2.77 11.93
N ALA A 58 -4.51 3.03 12.98
CA ALA A 58 -5.80 2.38 13.22
C ALA A 58 -6.80 2.60 12.07
N GLN A 59 -6.61 3.66 11.28
CA GLN A 59 -7.46 4.02 10.15
C GLN A 59 -7.03 3.38 8.83
N PHE A 60 -5.92 2.62 8.82
CA PHE A 60 -5.29 2.13 7.59
C PHE A 60 -6.27 1.45 6.62
N VAL A 61 -7.10 0.53 7.12
CA VAL A 61 -8.07 -0.19 6.30
C VAL A 61 -9.08 0.76 5.66
N ARG A 62 -9.68 1.66 6.45
CA ARG A 62 -10.64 2.66 5.94
C ARG A 62 -10.02 3.58 4.90
N MET A 63 -8.78 4.01 5.11
CA MET A 63 -8.05 4.85 4.16
C MET A 63 -7.77 4.10 2.85
N ALA A 64 -7.35 2.84 2.93
CA ALA A 64 -7.11 2.01 1.76
C ALA A 64 -8.39 1.77 0.95
N GLU A 65 -9.51 1.46 1.61
CA GLU A 65 -10.82 1.32 0.96
C GLU A 65 -11.25 2.61 0.24
N SER A 66 -11.04 3.76 0.89
CA SER A 66 -11.37 5.08 0.33
C SER A 66 -10.53 5.40 -0.92
N LEU A 67 -9.25 5.03 -0.92
CA LEU A 67 -8.38 5.15 -2.09
C LEU A 67 -8.85 4.23 -3.22
N ILE A 68 -9.11 2.96 -2.94
CA ILE A 68 -9.61 2.02 -3.95
C ILE A 68 -10.91 2.53 -4.58
N ALA A 69 -11.86 2.99 -3.77
CA ALA A 69 -13.11 3.58 -4.24
C ALA A 69 -12.87 4.82 -5.12
N SER A 70 -11.96 5.71 -4.70
CA SER A 70 -11.62 6.93 -5.45
C SER A 70 -10.97 6.64 -6.80
N PHE A 71 -10.23 5.54 -6.92
CA PHE A 71 -9.61 5.11 -8.17
C PHE A 71 -10.57 4.35 -9.09
N ARG A 72 -11.63 3.73 -8.55
CA ARG A 72 -12.71 3.13 -9.35
C ARG A 72 -13.64 4.18 -9.97
N ALA A 73 -13.75 5.36 -9.35
CA ALA A 73 -14.60 6.45 -9.82
C ALA A 73 -13.94 7.30 -10.92
N ARG A 74 -12.70 7.00 -11.31
CA ARG A 74 -11.93 7.68 -12.37
C ARG A 74 -11.90 6.82 -13.62
#